data_AF-A0A932XBM7-F1
#
_entry.id   AF-A0A932XBM7-F1
#
_cell.length_a   1.000
_cell.length_b   1.000
_cell.length_c   1.000
_cell.angle_alpha   90.00
_cell.angle_beta   90.00
_cell.angle_gamma   90.00
#
_symmetry.space_group_name_H-M   'P 1'
#
loop_
_entity.id
_entity.type
_entity.pdbx_description
1 polymer ?
#
loop_
_entity_poly.entity_id
_entity_poly.type
_entity_poly.pdbx_seq_one_letter_code
_entity_poly.pdbx_strand_id
1 'polypeptide(L)' 'MAKSNQDQLTWVHDPKDVIVLVNRSQKNYVLDLPTGLYRLDIGRRMRTLRSILNIAQVQKLVDAGSLAIE' A
#
# COMPACT_ATOMS: atom_id res chain seq x y z
N MET A 1 -18.40 -9.91 -38.36
CA MET A 1 -17.23 -9.99 -37.46
C MET A 1 -17.70 -9.61 -36.07
N ALA A 2 -17.79 -10.57 -35.15
CA ALA A 2 -18.22 -10.31 -33.78
C ALA A 2 -17.14 -9.49 -33.06
N LYS A 3 -17.50 -8.32 -32.55
CA LYS A 3 -16.64 -7.52 -31.67
C LYS A 3 -16.35 -8.36 -30.43
N SER A 4 -15.09 -8.75 -30.23
CA SER A 4 -14.66 -9.32 -28.96
C SER A 4 -14.93 -8.30 -27.87
N ASN A 5 -15.84 -8.62 -26.94
CA ASN A 5 -15.87 -7.99 -25.63
C ASN A 5 -14.52 -8.34 -24.95
N GLN A 6 -13.49 -7.55 -25.22
CA GLN A 6 -12.34 -7.51 -24.33
C GLN A 6 -12.88 -6.92 -23.04
N ASP A 7 -12.97 -7.74 -22.00
CA ASP A 7 -13.36 -7.36 -20.65
C ASP A 7 -12.78 -5.98 -20.32
N GLN A 8 -13.68 -5.00 -20.21
CA GLN A 8 -13.31 -3.63 -19.97
C GLN A 8 -12.76 -3.57 -18.54
N LEU A 9 -11.43 -3.65 -18.42
CA LEU A 9 -10.72 -3.61 -17.15
C LEU A 9 -11.13 -2.33 -16.41
N THR A 10 -11.88 -2.47 -15.32
CA THR A 10 -12.34 -1.34 -14.49
C THR A 10 -11.23 -0.75 -13.63
N TRP A 11 -10.05 -1.39 -13.63
CA TRP A 11 -8.88 -0.95 -12.89
C TRP A 11 -8.21 0.23 -13.61
N VAL A 12 -8.15 1.38 -12.91
CA VAL A 12 -7.65 2.65 -13.46
C VAL A 12 -6.20 2.97 -13.08
N HIS A 13 -5.58 2.21 -12.18
CA HIS A 13 -4.22 2.48 -11.70
C HIS A 13 -3.17 1.69 -12.48
N ASP A 14 -1.96 2.24 -12.67
CA ASP A 14 -0.86 1.48 -13.24
C ASP A 14 -0.48 0.35 -12.26
N PRO A 15 -0.42 -0.92 -12.67
CA PRO A 15 0.05 -2.01 -11.82
C PRO A 15 1.43 -1.76 -11.19
N LYS A 16 2.28 -0.93 -11.81
CA LYS A 16 3.59 -0.54 -11.28
C LYS A 16 3.51 0.34 -10.03
N ASP A 17 2.36 0.99 -9.81
CA ASP A 17 2.11 1.79 -8.61
C ASP A 17 1.67 0.94 -7.42
N VAL A 18 1.37 -0.33 -7.63
CA VAL A 18 1.04 -1.26 -6.55
C VAL A 18 2.32 -1.70 -5.86
N ILE A 19 2.41 -1.44 -4.56
CA ILE A 19 3.53 -1.83 -3.70
C ILE A 19 3.07 -2.69 -2.54
N VAL A 20 4.01 -3.39 -1.89
CA VAL A 20 3.77 -4.09 -0.64
C VAL A 20 4.48 -3.34 0.49
N LEU A 21 3.71 -2.79 1.42
CA LEU A 21 4.23 -2.18 2.64
C LEU A 21 4.35 -3.26 3.73
N VAL A 22 5.54 -3.46 4.27
CA VAL A 22 5.86 -4.52 5.23
C VAL A 22 6.29 -3.91 6.55
N ASN A 23 5.70 -4.37 7.65
CA ASN A 23 6.19 -4.05 8.98
C ASN A 23 7.34 -4.98 9.37
N ARG A 24 8.56 -4.45 9.37
CA ARG A 24 9.77 -5.17 9.78
C ARG A 24 10.16 -4.92 11.23
N SER A 25 9.43 -4.04 11.92
CA SER A 25 9.68 -3.74 13.32
C SER A 25 8.99 -4.75 14.24
N GLN A 26 9.37 -4.72 15.52
CA GLN A 26 8.75 -5.50 16.60
C GLN A 26 7.61 -4.72 17.30
N LYS A 27 7.01 -3.74 16.61
CA LYS A 27 5.92 -2.90 17.12
C LYS A 27 4.71 -2.95 16.19
N ASN A 28 3.51 -2.88 16.76
CA ASN A 28 2.29 -2.67 15.98
C ASN A 28 2.16 -1.18 15.67
N TYR A 29 1.72 -0.86 14.45
CA TYR A 29 1.44 0.52 14.04
C TYR A 29 -0.04 0.71 13.75
N VAL A 30 -0.58 1.86 14.16
CA VAL A 30 -1.85 2.37 13.68
C VAL A 30 -1.53 3.50 12.71
N LEU A 31 -1.86 3.29 11.44
CA LEU A 31 -1.69 4.25 10.36
C LEU A 31 -2.96 5.08 10.23
N ASP A 32 -2.82 6.40 10.24
CA ASP A 32 -3.92 7.32 9.93
C ASP A 32 -3.98 7.52 8.41
N LEU A 33 -4.87 6.77 7.75
CA LEU A 33 -5.05 6.81 6.30
C LEU A 33 -6.29 7.64 5.95
N PRO A 34 -6.38 8.22 4.73
CA PRO A 34 -7.59 8.91 4.27
C PRO A 34 -8.86 8.05 4.31
N THR A 35 -8.71 6.73 4.24
CA THR A 35 -9.80 5.75 4.32
C THR A 35 -10.17 5.37 5.77
N GLY A 36 -9.48 5.93 6.76
CA GLY A 36 -9.62 5.61 8.18
C GLY A 36 -8.37 4.96 8.78
N LEU A 37 -8.48 4.56 10.05
CA LEU A 37 -7.39 3.95 10.80
C LEU A 37 -7.11 2.53 10.31
N TYR A 38 -5.85 2.24 10.02
CA TYR A 38 -5.39 0.92 9.62
C TYR A 38 -4.34 0.38 10.58
N ARG A 39 -4.56 -0.81 11.14
CA ARG A 39 -3.60 -1.46 12.03
C ARG A 39 -2.68 -2.39 11.25
N LEU A 40 -1.39 -2.08 11.25
CA LEU A 40 -0.34 -2.92 10.67
C LEU A 40 0.47 -3.57 11.79
N ASP A 41 0.09 -4.81 12.13
CA ASP A 41 0.73 -5.58 13.20
C ASP A 41 2.14 -6.07 12.82
N ILE A 42 2.88 -6.54 13.82
CA ILE A 42 4.23 -7.10 13.66
C ILE A 42 4.24 -8.19 12.58
N GLY A 43 5.19 -8.10 11.64
CA GLY A 43 5.37 -9.05 10.55
C GLY A 43 4.26 -9.04 9.49
N ARG A 44 3.26 -8.16 9.60
CA ARG A 44 2.19 -8.03 8.58
C ARG A 44 2.67 -7.25 7.37
N ARG A 45 1.98 -7.52 6.26
CA ARG A 45 2.20 -6.91 4.95
C ARG A 45 0.87 -6.40 4.42
N MET A 46 0.90 -5.26 3.74
CA MET A 46 -0.27 -4.63 3.13
C MET A 46 0.05 -4.30 1.69
N ARG A 47 -0.78 -4.78 0.75
CA ARG A 47 -0.73 -4.31 -0.64
C ARG A 47 -1.49 -3.00 -0.75
N THR A 48 -0.86 -2.00 -1.32
CA THR A 48 -1.41 -0.64 -1.42
C THR A 48 -0.82 0.08 -2.63
N LEU A 49 -1.32 1.27 -2.93
CA LEU A 49 -0.73 2.15 -3.94
C LEU A 49 0.46 2.91 -3.36
N ARG A 50 1.46 3.19 -4.19
CA ARG A 50 2.65 3.98 -3.85
C ARG A 50 2.32 5.37 -3.30
N SER A 51 1.15 5.92 -3.65
CA SER A 51 0.62 7.17 -3.08
C SER A 51 0.49 7.15 -1.56
N ILE A 52 0.49 5.99 -0.91
CA ILE A 52 0.55 5.88 0.56
C ILE A 52 1.78 6.56 1.16
N LEU A 53 2.88 6.67 0.40
CA LEU A 53 4.12 7.33 0.83
C LEU A 53 3.95 8.86 0.95
N ASN A 54 2.90 9.43 0.35
CA ASN A 54 2.57 10.85 0.54
C ASN A 54 2.06 11.13 1.95
N ILE A 55 1.71 10.10 2.73
CA ILE A 55 1.30 10.24 4.12
C ILE A 55 2.56 10.37 4.98
N ALA A 56 2.73 11.52 5.61
CA ALA A 56 3.94 11.85 6.38
C ALA A 56 4.28 10.81 7.47
N GLN A 57 3.27 10.21 8.11
CA GLN A 57 3.48 9.13 9.08
C GLN A 57 4.14 7.91 8.43
N VAL A 58 3.63 7.48 7.27
CA VAL A 58 4.12 6.30 6.55
C VAL A 58 5.55 6.54 6.06
N GLN A 59 5.80 7.71 5.44
CA GLN A 59 7.14 8.07 4.97
C GLN A 59 8.16 8.05 6.11
N LYS A 60 7.85 8.67 7.26
CA LYS A 60 8.74 8.67 8.43
C LYS A 60 9.07 7.25 8.92
N LEU A 61 8.09 6.34 8.91
CA LEU A 61 8.31 4.97 9.34
C LEU A 61 9.14 4.17 8.33
N VAL A 62 9.02 4.47 7.05
CA VAL A 62 9.87 3.89 5.99
C VAL A 62 11.30 4.43 6.11
N ASP A 63 11.48 5.74 6.27
CA ASP A 63 12.79 6.37 6.43
C ASP A 63 13.51 5.87 7.69
N ALA A 64 12.76 5.60 8.76
CA ALA A 64 13.29 5.01 9.99
C ALA A 64 13.56 3.49 9.89
N GLY A 65 13.30 2.86 8.73
CA GLY A 65 13.46 1.42 8.51
C GLY A 65 12.48 0.52 9.27
N SER A 66 11.47 1.10 9.92
CA SER A 66 10.42 0.35 10.64
C SER A 66 9.46 -0.31 9.67
N LEU A 67 9.14 0.38 8.58
CA LEU A 67 8.41 -0.17 7.44
C LEU A 67 9.33 -0.30 6.23
N ALA A 68 9.05 -1.26 5.36
CA ALA A 68 9.78 -1.47 4.12
C ALA A 68 8.82 -1.60 2.94
N ILE A 69 9.31 -1.27 1.75
CA ILE A 69 8.59 -1.42 0.48
C ILE A 69 9.15 -2.65 -0.23
N GLU A 70 8.29 -3.58 -0.61
CA GLU A 70 8.57 -4.78 -1.41
C GLU A 70 7.74 -4.80 -2.71
#